data_AF-A0A2E0ZRH3-F1
#
_entry.id   AF-A0A2E0ZRH3-F1
#
_cell.length_a   1.000
_cell.length_b   1.000
_cell.length_c   1.000
_cell.angle_alpha   90.00
_cell.angle_beta   90.00
_cell.angle_gamma   90.00
#
_symmetry.space_group_name_H-M   'P 1'
#
loop_
_entity.id
_entity.type
_entity.pdbx_description
1 polymer ?
#
loop_
_entity_poly.entity_id
_entity_poly.type
_entity_poly.pdbx_seq_one_letter_code
_entity_poly.pdbx_strand_id
1 'polypeptide(L)' 'MAGAVIMIVVLVVVMPVGILMSGALGAFALGNLLKRDADVRHEGSELLEVSEANPYTGPADD' A
#
# COMPACT_ATOMS: atom_id res chain seq x y z
N MET A 1 -13.48 -8.24 -36.75
CA MET A 1 -13.14 -6.98 -36.04
C MET A 1 -13.18 -7.11 -34.52
N ALA A 2 -14.21 -7.73 -33.92
CA ALA A 2 -14.33 -7.84 -32.45
C ALA A 2 -13.08 -8.41 -31.75
N GLY A 3 -12.49 -9.50 -32.27
CA GLY A 3 -11.29 -10.09 -31.67
C GLY A 3 -10.09 -9.13 -31.63
N ALA A 4 -9.90 -8.30 -32.66
CA ALA A 4 -8.82 -7.30 -32.68
C ALA A 4 -9.03 -6.22 -31.62
N VAL A 5 -10.27 -5.76 -31.44
CA VAL A 5 -10.61 -4.78 -30.40
C VAL A 5 -10.35 -5.34 -29.00
N ILE A 6 -10.75 -6.59 -28.74
CA ILE A 6 -10.50 -7.26 -27.46
C ILE A 6 -8.99 -7.33 -27.19
N MET A 7 -8.20 -7.72 -28.18
CA MET A 7 -6.74 -7.80 -28.04
C MET A 7 -6.12 -6.44 -27.69
N ILE A 8 -6.54 -5.37 -28.35
CA ILE A 8 -6.04 -4.03 -28.06
C ILE A 8 -6.36 -3.63 -26.61
N VAL A 9 -7.59 -3.86 -26.14
CA VAL A 9 -7.99 -3.54 -24.77
C VAL A 9 -7.16 -4.33 -23.75
N VAL A 10 -6.96 -5.63 -24.00
CA VAL A 10 -6.16 -6.48 -23.11
C VAL A 10 -4.72 -5.98 -23.02
N LEU A 11 -4.10 -5.69 -24.16
CA LEU A 11 -2.69 -5.32 -24.22
C LEU A 11 -2.41 -3.90 -23.71
N VAL A 12 -3.30 -2.95 -24.01
CA VAL A 12 -3.06 -1.51 -23.72
C VAL A 12 -3.63 -1.08 -22.38
N VAL A 13 -4.70 -1.72 -21.90
CA VAL A 13 -5.39 -1.30 -20.67
C VAL A 13 -5.25 -2.35 -19.57
N VAL A 14 -5.66 -3.59 -19.86
CA VAL A 14 -5.71 -4.63 -18.81
C VAL A 14 -4.33 -5.01 -18.33
N MET A 15 -3.37 -5.21 -19.24
CA MET A 15 -2.02 -5.61 -18.87
C MET A 15 -1.30 -4.53 -18.05
N PRO A 16 -1.26 -3.23 -18.45
CA PRO A 16 -0.60 -2.21 -17.63
C PRO A 16 -1.25 -2.03 -16.26
N VAL A 17 -2.59 -1.94 -16.21
CA VAL A 17 -3.30 -1.79 -14.93
C VAL A 17 -3.12 -3.03 -14.07
N GLY A 18 -3.19 -4.23 -14.66
CA GLY A 18 -3.00 -5.50 -13.96
C GLY A 18 -1.62 -5.62 -13.34
N ILE A 19 -0.57 -5.25 -14.08
CA ILE A 19 0.81 -5.25 -13.56
C ILE A 19 0.93 -4.26 -12.40
N LEU A 20 0.45 -3.03 -12.54
CA LEU A 20 0.51 -2.03 -11.47
C LEU A 20 -0.25 -2.48 -10.22
N MET A 21 -1.46 -3.02 -10.39
CA MET A 21 -2.28 -3.49 -9.28
C MET A 21 -1.69 -4.72 -8.59
N SER A 22 -1.06 -5.63 -9.33
CA SER A 22 -0.36 -6.77 -8.74
C SER A 22 0.81 -6.33 -7.86
N GLY A 23 1.58 -5.32 -8.30
CA GLY A 23 2.66 -4.72 -7.53
C GLY A 23 2.14 -4.05 -6.27
N ALA A 24 1.07 -3.26 -6.38
CA ALA A 24 0.42 -2.62 -5.23
C ALA A 24 -0.08 -3.64 -4.20
N LEU A 25 -0.72 -4.73 -4.66
CA LEU A 25 -1.19 -5.79 -3.78
C LEU A 25 -0.04 -6.49 -3.06
N GLY A 26 1.06 -6.78 -3.78
CA GLY A 26 2.27 -7.36 -3.19
C GLY A 26 2.91 -6.44 -2.15
N ALA A 27 3.04 -5.15 -2.46
CA ALA A 27 3.58 -4.15 -1.55
C ALA A 27 2.70 -3.98 -0.30
N PHE A 28 1.38 -3.98 -0.46
CA PHE A 28 0.44 -3.93 0.66
C PHE A 28 0.59 -5.14 1.59
N ALA A 29 0.62 -6.36 1.03
CA ALA A 29 0.75 -7.58 1.81
C ALA A 29 2.06 -7.61 2.60
N LEU A 30 3.19 -7.30 1.94
CA LEU A 30 4.50 -7.27 2.57
C LEU A 30 4.62 -6.14 3.59
N GLY A 31 4.18 -4.92 3.25
CA GLY A 31 4.23 -3.77 4.14
C GLY A 31 3.41 -4.01 5.41
N ASN A 32 2.21 -4.58 5.29
CA ASN A 32 1.36 -4.89 6.44
C ASN A 32 1.95 -6.02 7.32
N LEU A 33 2.58 -7.03 6.72
CA LEU A 33 3.27 -8.08 7.47
C LEU A 33 4.44 -7.50 8.28
N LEU A 34 5.29 -6.68 7.64
CA LEU A 34 6.43 -6.05 8.28
C LEU A 34 6.01 -5.04 9.35
N LYS A 35 4.96 -4.25 9.10
CA LYS A 35 4.43 -3.29 10.07
C LYS A 35 3.95 -3.99 11.34
N ARG A 36 3.15 -5.06 11.22
CA ARG A 36 2.70 -5.86 12.37
C ARG A 36 3.85 -6.40 13.21
N ASP A 37 4.88 -6.93 12.55
CA ASP A 37 6.07 -7.44 13.24
C ASP A 37 6.84 -6.31 13.96
N ALA A 38 6.98 -5.15 13.31
CA ALA A 38 7.61 -3.99 13.92
C ALA A 38 6.84 -3.46 15.13
N ASP A 39 5.51 -3.42 15.06
CA ASP A 39 4.65 -2.93 16.15
C ASP A 39 4.74 -3.85 17.37
N VAL A 40 4.67 -5.17 17.18
CA VAL A 40 4.84 -6.16 18.26
C VAL A 40 6.21 -6.04 18.92
N ARG A 41 7.27 -5.83 18.13
CA ARG A 41 8.64 -5.71 18.66
C ARG A 41 8.88 -4.44 19.48
N HIS A 42 8.06 -3.40 19.29
CA HIS A 42 8.20 -2.11 19.97
C HIS A 42 6.96 -1.77 20.80
N GLU A 43 6.19 -2.76 21.21
CA GLU A 43 5.02 -2.56 22.06
C GLU A 43 5.41 -1.85 23.37
N GLY A 44 4.71 -0.76 23.70
CA GLY A 44 5.00 0.08 24.87
C GLY A 44 6.23 0.97 24.73
N SER A 45 6.85 1.05 23.55
CA SER A 45 7.98 1.95 23.26
C SER A 45 7.51 3.30 22.73
N GLU A 46 8.28 4.36 23.03
CA GLU A 46 8.17 5.67 22.37
C GLU A 46 8.27 5.57 20.84
N LEU A 47 8.97 4.54 20.32
CA LEU A 47 9.13 4.34 18.87
C LEU A 47 7.81 3.97 18.20
N LEU A 48 6.95 3.23 18.90
CA LEU A 48 5.62 2.88 18.39
C LEU A 48 4.75 4.15 18.32
N GLU A 49 4.72 4.93 19.40
CA GLU A 49 3.98 6.20 19.48
C GLU A 49 4.41 7.17 18.37
N VAL A 50 5.71 7.36 18.17
CA VAL A 50 6.23 8.23 17.09
C VAL A 50 5.87 7.68 15.71
N SER A 51 5.85 6.36 15.52
CA SER A 51 5.49 5.77 14.22
C SER A 51 4.01 5.87 13.88
N GLU A 52 3.13 5.99 14.88
CA GLU A 52 1.68 6.13 14.72
C GLU A 52 1.24 7.59 14.71
N ALA A 53 2.06 8.50 15.27
CA ALA A 53 1.79 9.92 15.29
C ALA A 53 1.70 10.48 13.86
N ASN A 54 0.64 11.24 13.60
CA ASN A 54 0.51 11.99 12.36
C ASN A 54 1.31 13.30 12.50
N PRO A 55 2.37 13.53 11.71
CA PRO A 55 3.21 14.72 11.85
C PRO A 55 2.51 16.02 11.44
N TYR A 56 1.31 15.95 10.86
CA TYR A 56 0.54 17.09 10.35
C TYR A 56 -0.65 17.50 11.23
N THR A 57 -0.88 16.84 12.37
CA THR A 57 -2.05 17.15 13.22
C THR A 57 -1.99 18.48 13.96
N GLY A 58 -0.91 19.27 13.79
CA GLY A 58 -0.74 20.53 14.53
C GLY A 58 -0.58 20.29 16.03
N PRO A 59 -0.41 21.36 16.83
CA PRO A 59 -0.46 21.25 18.30
C PRO A 59 -1.82 20.67 18.73
N ALA A 60 -1.83 19.87 19.80
CA ALA A 60 -3.09 19.50 20.43
C ALA A 60 -3.78 20.79 20.90
N ASP A 61 -5.07 20.95 20.62
CA ASP A 61 -5.87 22.05 21.18
C ASP A 61 -6.05 21.77 22.68
N ASP A 62 -5.14 22.27 23.53
CA ASP A 62 -5.27 22.29 24.99
C ASP A 62 -5.58 23.69 25.56
#